data_AF-A0A8S3YBK0-F1
#
_entry.id   AF-A0A8S3YBK0-F1
#
_cell.length_a   1.000
_cell.length_b   1.000
_cell.length_c   1.000
_cell.angle_alpha   90.00
_cell.angle_beta   90.00
_cell.angle_gamma   90.00
#
_symmetry.space_group_name_H-M   'P 1'
#
loop_
_entity.id
_entity.type
_entity.pdbx_description
1 polymer ?
#
loop_
_entity_poly.entity_id
_entity_poly.type
_entity_poly.pdbx_seq_one_letter_code
_entity_poly.pdbx_strand_id
1 'polypeptide(L)'
;MDNLTLSWGCCSLDSESKQFKKCNTCVKAFHLECLGTCQSRAGDATGSWICPTCINSNTKTINKDNTPVRFNPNVTIRTQKRQAPNSPPEAVDSEAPITRSDLRVIVEDITERKFETLLVQLTNTLRSIMTSELGTMRNEIKDLRESITFVSDQYEEMIKENKKTSETVRELRSENELMKSTIKDLSFRQNKTHVQIILKYNVSPKRKRRTLQT
;
A
#
# COMPACT_ATOMS: atom_id res chain seq x y z
N MET A 1 31.18 -8.44 -7.67
CA MET A 1 29.88 -7.97 -8.18
C MET A 1 29.63 -6.64 -7.52
N ASP A 2 29.85 -5.57 -8.28
CA ASP A 2 29.81 -4.21 -7.74
C ASP A 2 28.36 -3.84 -7.41
N ASN A 3 28.10 -3.58 -6.12
CA ASN A 3 26.84 -2.99 -5.67
C ASN A 3 26.77 -1.55 -6.19
N LEU A 4 26.27 -1.39 -7.42
CA LEU A 4 25.91 -0.08 -7.97
C LEU A 4 24.81 0.53 -7.09
N THR A 5 25.19 1.48 -6.25
CA THR A 5 24.27 2.32 -5.50
C THR A 5 23.43 3.14 -6.48
N LEU A 6 22.15 2.80 -6.60
CA LEU A 6 21.19 3.55 -7.41
C LEU A 6 20.92 4.91 -6.74
N SER A 7 21.08 6.02 -7.47
CA SER A 7 20.71 7.36 -7.01
C SER A 7 19.32 7.73 -7.52
N TRP A 8 18.40 8.03 -6.59
CA TRP A 8 17.00 8.36 -6.89
C TRP A 8 16.81 9.85 -7.22
N GLY A 9 15.93 10.15 -8.17
CA GLY A 9 15.60 11.51 -8.62
C GLY A 9 14.16 11.95 -8.34
N CYS A 10 13.28 11.06 -7.87
CA CYS A 10 11.84 11.33 -7.69
C CYS A 10 11.40 11.49 -6.23
N CYS A 11 11.93 10.68 -5.31
CA CYS A 11 11.56 10.70 -3.91
C CYS A 11 12.75 10.24 -3.04
N SER A 12 12.71 10.59 -1.76
CA SER A 12 13.74 10.19 -0.78
C SER A 12 13.47 8.81 -0.16
N LEU A 13 12.40 8.14 -0.59
CA LEU A 13 12.04 6.82 -0.10
C LEU A 13 12.77 5.77 -0.93
N ASP A 14 13.67 5.04 -0.30
CA ASP A 14 14.26 3.82 -0.85
C ASP A 14 13.19 2.71 -0.88
N SER A 15 12.19 2.90 -1.74
CA SER A 15 11.22 1.86 -2.05
C SER A 15 11.85 0.91 -3.06
N GLU A 16 11.97 -0.37 -2.70
CA GLU A 16 12.44 -1.47 -3.56
C GLU A 16 11.43 -1.80 -4.69
N SER A 17 10.84 -0.78 -5.31
CA SER A 17 9.94 -1.01 -6.44
C SER A 17 10.74 -1.54 -7.63
N LYS A 18 10.33 -2.72 -8.11
CA LYS A 18 11.02 -3.48 -9.18
C LYS A 18 10.98 -2.79 -10.55
N GLN A 19 10.26 -1.67 -10.69
CA GLN A 19 10.07 -1.00 -11.96
C GLN A 19 10.45 0.50 -11.87
N PHE A 20 11.56 0.84 -12.50
CA PHE A 20 12.07 2.21 -12.57
C PHE A 20 12.58 2.53 -13.99
N LYS A 21 12.65 3.81 -14.33
CA LYS A 21 13.35 4.31 -15.53
C LYS A 21 14.57 5.12 -15.13
N LYS A 22 15.67 4.97 -15.88
CA LYS A 22 16.89 5.78 -15.71
C LYS A 22 16.91 6.90 -16.74
N CYS A 23 17.20 8.11 -16.29
CA CYS A 23 17.40 9.24 -17.19
C CYS A 23 18.74 9.11 -17.92
N ASN A 24 18.75 9.24 -19.24
CA ASN A 24 19.99 9.18 -20.04
C ASN A 24 20.94 10.37 -19.79
N THR A 25 20.43 11.51 -19.31
CA THR A 25 21.24 12.71 -19.10
C THR A 25 21.89 12.73 -17.71
N CYS A 26 21.10 12.49 -16.65
CA CYS A 26 21.60 12.59 -15.27
C CYS A 26 21.82 11.25 -14.58
N VAL A 27 21.54 10.13 -15.26
CA VAL A 27 21.74 8.74 -14.78
C VAL A 27 20.90 8.36 -13.54
N LYS A 28 20.15 9.30 -12.97
CA LYS A 28 19.23 9.06 -11.83
C LYS A 28 18.08 8.15 -12.22
N ALA A 29 17.66 7.33 -11.26
CA ALA A 29 16.51 6.44 -11.37
C ALA A 29 15.23 7.12 -10.86
N PHE A 30 14.10 6.79 -11.50
CA PHE A 30 12.79 7.31 -11.19
C PHE A 30 11.78 6.16 -11.15
N HIS A 31 11.02 6.04 -10.05
CA HIS A 31 9.93 5.07 -9.95
C HIS A 31 8.86 5.37 -11.00
N LEU A 32 8.32 4.33 -11.66
CA LEU A 32 7.24 4.54 -12.63
C LEU A 32 6.00 5.17 -11.98
N GLU A 33 5.72 4.83 -10.72
CA GLU A 33 4.63 5.42 -9.93
C GLU A 33 4.80 6.94 -9.75
N CYS A 34 6.02 7.39 -9.46
CA CYS A 34 6.32 8.82 -9.31
C CYS A 34 6.23 9.61 -10.62
N LEU A 35 6.27 8.94 -11.78
CA LEU A 35 6.18 9.60 -13.09
C LEU A 35 4.72 9.88 -13.51
N GLY A 36 3.72 9.42 -12.74
CA GLY A 36 2.30 9.69 -13.01
C GLY A 36 1.82 9.19 -14.37
N THR A 37 2.60 8.34 -15.04
CA THR A 37 2.25 7.86 -16.38
C THR A 37 1.13 6.84 -16.24
N CYS A 38 -0.09 7.25 -16.58
CA CYS A 38 -1.09 6.33 -17.12
C CYS A 38 -0.37 5.43 -18.13
N GLN A 39 -0.49 4.11 -17.98
CA GLN A 39 0.10 3.07 -18.83
C GLN A 39 -0.20 3.31 -20.31
N SER A 40 0.52 4.23 -20.93
CA SER A 40 0.47 4.51 -22.35
C SER A 40 1.88 4.27 -22.86
N ARG A 41 1.99 3.17 -23.60
CA ARG A 41 3.15 2.67 -24.33
C ARG A 41 4.19 1.93 -23.49
N ALA A 42 3.75 0.78 -22.97
CA ALA A 42 4.59 -0.41 -22.83
C ALA A 42 5.02 -0.96 -24.22
N GLY A 43 5.64 -0.11 -25.05
CA GLY A 43 5.97 -0.41 -26.45
C GLY A 43 7.30 0.11 -26.95
N ASP A 44 7.91 1.12 -26.32
CA ASP A 44 9.20 1.65 -26.78
C ASP A 44 10.34 1.10 -25.92
N ALA A 45 10.68 -0.17 -26.17
CA ALA A 45 11.75 -0.91 -25.50
C ALA A 45 13.18 -0.45 -25.88
N THR A 46 13.35 0.70 -26.54
CA THR A 46 14.68 1.16 -26.99
C THR A 46 14.85 2.69 -27.02
N GLY A 47 13.86 3.46 -26.54
CA GLY A 47 13.92 4.93 -26.54
C GLY A 47 14.64 5.50 -25.31
N SER A 48 15.69 6.29 -25.54
CA SER A 48 16.38 7.09 -24.51
C SER A 48 15.39 7.95 -23.72
N TRP A 49 15.11 7.60 -22.46
CA TRP A 49 14.24 8.40 -21.61
C TRP A 49 15.04 9.51 -20.91
N ILE A 50 14.52 10.74 -20.94
CA ILE A 50 15.10 11.91 -20.29
C ILE A 50 14.10 12.42 -19.25
N CYS A 51 14.56 12.71 -18.03
CA CYS A 51 13.68 13.17 -16.97
C CYS A 51 13.19 14.63 -17.20
N PRO A 52 12.06 15.04 -16.60
CA PRO A 52 11.51 16.39 -16.76
C PRO A 52 12.51 17.51 -16.43
N THR A 53 13.38 17.28 -15.44
CA THR A 53 14.44 18.22 -15.05
C THR A 53 15.46 18.43 -16.17
N CYS A 54 15.86 17.35 -16.86
CA CYS A 54 16.84 17.38 -17.93
C CYS A 54 16.23 17.81 -19.29
N ILE A 55 14.94 17.58 -19.51
CA ILE A 55 14.22 18.10 -20.69
C ILE A 55 14.22 19.63 -20.65
N ASN A 56 13.87 20.22 -19.51
CA ASN A 56 13.78 21.68 -19.36
C ASN A 56 15.14 22.40 -19.34
N SER A 57 16.23 21.70 -19.07
CA SER A 57 17.58 22.28 -19.15
C SER A 57 18.09 22.41 -20.59
N ASN A 58 17.63 21.56 -21.51
CA ASN A 58 18.12 21.53 -22.90
C ASN A 58 17.43 22.52 -23.84
N THR A 59 16.29 23.12 -23.47
CA THR A 59 15.56 24.07 -24.33
C THR A 59 16.17 25.47 -24.37
N LYS A 60 17.25 25.74 -23.62
CA LYS A 60 17.85 27.09 -23.54
C LYS A 60 18.97 27.38 -24.53
N THR A 61 19.39 26.42 -25.37
CA THR A 61 20.49 26.63 -26.31
C THR A 61 20.22 25.91 -27.62
N ILE A 62 19.58 26.60 -28.56
CA ILE A 62 19.62 26.43 -30.03
C ILE A 62 18.32 27.09 -30.56
N ASN A 63 18.34 28.41 -30.69
CA ASN A 63 17.45 29.13 -31.61
C ASN A 63 18.23 30.35 -32.11
N LYS A 64 19.20 30.08 -33.00
CA LYS A 64 19.80 31.09 -33.88
C LYS A 64 18.95 31.15 -35.14
N ASP A 65 17.75 31.71 -35.06
CA ASP A 65 16.93 31.98 -36.24
C ASP A 65 17.10 33.45 -36.64
N ASN A 66 18.11 33.70 -37.48
CA ASN A 66 18.40 34.99 -38.08
C ASN A 66 17.58 35.17 -39.36
N THR A 67 16.25 35.32 -39.25
CA THR A 67 15.43 35.79 -40.38
C THR A 67 15.26 37.32 -40.34
N PRO A 68 15.81 38.07 -41.32
CA PRO A 68 15.64 39.51 -41.38
C PRO A 68 14.23 39.86 -41.88
N VAL A 69 13.49 40.64 -41.09
CA VAL A 69 12.20 41.22 -41.47
C VAL A 69 12.42 42.24 -42.59
N ARG A 70 12.17 41.86 -43.85
CA ARG A 70 12.10 42.81 -44.96
C ARG A 70 10.73 43.49 -44.95
N PHE A 71 10.72 44.76 -44.57
CA PHE A 71 9.61 45.68 -44.81
C PHE A 71 9.41 45.83 -46.32
N ASN A 72 8.25 45.45 -46.85
CA ASN A 72 7.90 45.62 -48.26
C ASN A 72 6.96 46.83 -48.40
N PRO A 73 7.37 47.96 -48.99
CA PRO A 73 6.59 49.20 -49.05
C PRO A 73 5.46 49.20 -50.09
N ASN A 74 5.20 48.07 -50.77
CA ASN A 74 4.18 47.93 -51.82
C ASN A 74 2.90 47.20 -51.38
N VAL A 75 2.55 47.26 -50.09
CA VAL A 75 1.23 46.83 -49.61
C VAL A 75 0.23 47.97 -49.86
N THR A 76 -0.55 47.84 -50.94
CA THR A 76 -1.58 48.79 -51.35
C THR A 76 -2.58 49.06 -50.22
N ILE A 77 -2.62 50.31 -49.74
CA ILE A 77 -3.65 50.83 -48.86
C ILE A 77 -4.98 50.77 -49.63
N ARG A 78 -5.89 49.86 -49.23
CA ARG A 78 -7.25 49.79 -49.78
C ARG A 78 -7.99 51.07 -49.41
N THR A 79 -8.14 51.98 -50.37
CA THR A 79 -9.06 53.11 -50.30
C THR A 79 -10.51 52.63 -50.26
N GLN A 80 -11.34 53.37 -49.51
CA GLN A 80 -12.74 53.05 -49.23
C GLN A 80 -13.55 52.81 -50.52
N LYS A 81 -14.24 51.66 -50.55
CA LYS A 81 -15.22 51.28 -51.58
C LYS A 81 -16.28 52.38 -51.71
N ARG A 82 -16.45 52.93 -52.92
CA ARG A 82 -17.68 53.67 -53.28
C ARG A 82 -18.83 52.66 -53.42
N GLN A 83 -19.99 52.98 -52.83
CA GLN A 83 -21.23 52.23 -53.04
C GLN A 83 -21.74 52.44 -54.48
N ALA A 84 -22.33 51.39 -55.05
CA ALA A 84 -22.89 51.41 -56.40
C ALA A 84 -24.27 52.12 -56.41
N PRO A 85 -24.68 52.78 -57.51
CA PRO A 85 -25.81 53.73 -57.50
C PRO A 85 -27.21 53.10 -57.47
N ASN A 86 -27.35 51.78 -57.34
CA ASN A 86 -28.63 51.07 -57.51
C ASN A 86 -28.82 49.87 -56.55
N SER A 87 -28.18 49.89 -55.37
CA SER A 87 -28.52 48.92 -54.31
C SER A 87 -29.85 49.34 -53.62
N PRO A 88 -30.77 48.39 -53.35
CA PRO A 88 -32.00 48.65 -52.59
C PRO A 88 -31.69 49.25 -51.21
N PRO A 89 -32.57 50.11 -50.65
CA PRO A 89 -32.36 50.64 -49.30
C PRO A 89 -32.30 49.46 -48.33
N GLU A 90 -31.21 49.36 -47.56
CA GLU A 90 -31.11 48.44 -46.44
C GLU A 90 -32.34 48.66 -45.56
N ALA A 91 -33.14 47.60 -45.40
CA ALA A 91 -34.24 47.59 -44.47
C ALA A 91 -33.69 47.99 -43.11
N VAL A 92 -34.25 49.06 -42.57
CA VAL A 92 -33.98 49.59 -41.24
C VAL A 92 -34.64 48.67 -40.22
N ASP A 93 -34.26 47.40 -40.19
CA ASP A 93 -34.44 46.56 -39.01
C ASP A 93 -33.30 46.92 -38.06
N SER A 94 -33.54 48.01 -37.34
CA SER A 94 -32.67 48.55 -36.30
C SER A 94 -32.56 47.57 -35.14
N GLU A 95 -31.75 46.52 -35.28
CA GLU A 95 -31.03 46.02 -34.12
C GLU A 95 -29.89 47.00 -33.88
N ALA A 96 -30.03 47.82 -32.83
CA ALA A 96 -29.01 48.77 -32.43
C ALA A 96 -27.65 48.06 -32.34
N PRO A 97 -26.56 48.65 -32.89
CA PRO A 97 -25.25 48.04 -32.79
C PRO A 97 -24.91 47.84 -31.33
N ILE A 98 -24.69 46.58 -30.94
CA ILE A 98 -24.38 46.16 -29.56
C ILE A 98 -23.39 47.14 -28.97
N THR A 99 -23.81 47.88 -27.95
CA THR A 99 -22.96 48.88 -27.35
C THR A 99 -21.96 48.20 -26.42
N ARG A 100 -20.83 48.87 -26.14
CA ARG A 100 -19.84 48.38 -25.17
C ARG A 100 -20.46 48.11 -23.78
N SER A 101 -21.55 48.80 -23.45
CA SER A 101 -22.31 48.60 -22.22
C SER A 101 -23.03 47.26 -22.22
N ASP A 102 -23.69 46.91 -23.33
CA ASP A 102 -24.41 45.65 -23.49
C ASP A 102 -23.46 44.45 -23.40
N LEU A 103 -22.27 44.55 -24.01
CA LEU A 103 -21.23 43.53 -23.86
C LEU A 103 -20.77 43.36 -22.41
N ARG A 104 -20.71 44.43 -21.63
CA ARG A 104 -20.31 44.35 -20.22
C ARG A 104 -21.33 43.60 -19.38
N VAL A 105 -22.63 43.89 -19.58
CA VAL A 105 -23.73 43.19 -18.91
C VAL A 105 -23.76 41.72 -19.29
N ILE A 106 -23.60 41.40 -20.58
CA ILE A 106 -23.56 40.01 -21.05
C ILE A 106 -22.38 39.24 -20.42
N VAL A 107 -21.19 39.86 -20.38
CA VAL A 107 -20.01 39.22 -19.78
C VAL A 107 -20.21 39.03 -18.28
N GLU A 108 -20.72 40.03 -17.57
CA GLU A 108 -20.99 39.97 -16.13
C GLU A 108 -21.98 38.83 -15.80
N ASP A 109 -23.10 38.76 -16.50
CA ASP A 109 -24.11 37.70 -16.34
C ASP A 109 -23.55 36.30 -16.69
N ILE A 110 -22.75 36.17 -17.75
CA ILE A 110 -22.07 34.89 -18.06
C ILE A 110 -21.09 34.52 -16.95
N THR A 111 -20.32 35.48 -16.43
CA THR A 111 -19.35 35.20 -15.37
C THR A 111 -20.02 34.80 -14.06
N GLU A 112 -21.10 35.47 -13.66
CA GLU A 112 -21.89 35.13 -12.48
C GLU A 112 -22.47 33.72 -12.60
N ARG A 113 -23.15 33.41 -13.72
CA ARG A 113 -23.71 32.08 -13.96
C ARG A 113 -22.66 30.98 -13.97
N LYS A 114 -21.48 31.24 -14.55
CA LYS A 114 -20.36 30.28 -14.53
C LYS A 114 -19.78 30.12 -13.13
N PHE A 115 -19.69 31.20 -12.36
CA PHE A 115 -19.19 31.17 -10.99
C PHE A 115 -20.14 30.38 -10.07
N GLU A 116 -21.44 30.62 -10.15
CA GLU A 116 -22.46 29.82 -9.44
C GLU A 116 -22.37 28.35 -9.81
N THR A 117 -22.25 28.05 -11.11
CA THR A 117 -22.09 26.67 -11.58
C THR A 117 -20.84 26.01 -10.98
N LEU A 118 -19.71 26.72 -10.94
CA LEU A 118 -18.46 26.22 -10.37
C LEU A 118 -18.57 26.01 -8.85
N LEU A 119 -19.23 26.91 -8.12
CA LEU A 119 -19.46 26.75 -6.68
C LEU A 119 -20.35 25.55 -6.37
N VAL A 120 -21.40 25.32 -7.16
CA VAL A 120 -22.25 24.14 -7.04
C VAL A 120 -21.45 22.88 -7.34
N GLN A 121 -20.65 22.87 -8.41
CA GLN A 121 -19.79 21.74 -8.75
C GLN A 121 -18.78 21.45 -7.64
N LEU A 122 -18.08 22.46 -7.12
CA LEU A 122 -17.12 22.34 -6.03
C LEU A 122 -17.78 21.79 -4.75
N THR A 123 -18.95 22.31 -4.40
CA THR A 123 -19.70 21.85 -3.22
C THR A 123 -20.10 20.39 -3.38
N ASN A 124 -20.52 19.98 -4.58
CA ASN A 124 -20.91 18.62 -4.87
C ASN A 124 -19.70 17.67 -4.88
N THR A 125 -18.55 18.05 -5.43
CA THR A 125 -17.32 17.24 -5.34
C THR A 125 -16.83 17.13 -3.90
N LEU A 126 -16.81 18.22 -3.14
CA LEU A 126 -16.43 18.17 -1.72
C LEU A 126 -17.37 17.26 -0.92
N ARG A 127 -18.69 17.37 -1.14
CA ARG A 127 -19.67 16.49 -0.51
C ARG A 127 -19.45 15.03 -0.91
N SER A 128 -19.20 14.77 -2.19
CA SER A 128 -18.93 13.41 -2.68
C SER A 128 -17.67 12.83 -2.05
N ILE A 129 -16.58 13.59 -2.01
CA ILE A 129 -15.32 13.16 -1.38
C ILE A 129 -15.56 12.89 0.10
N MET A 130 -16.13 13.85 0.85
CA MET A 130 -16.42 13.67 2.27
C MET A 130 -17.31 12.45 2.54
N THR A 131 -18.39 12.26 1.77
CA THR A 131 -19.29 11.11 1.97
C THR A 131 -18.61 9.79 1.63
N SER A 132 -17.78 9.76 0.59
CA SER A 132 -17.01 8.56 0.22
C SER A 132 -15.95 8.21 1.26
N GLU A 133 -15.08 9.16 1.62
CA GLU A 133 -13.98 8.95 2.56
C GLU A 133 -14.49 8.66 3.97
N LEU A 134 -15.49 9.42 4.45
CA LEU A 134 -16.10 9.14 5.77
C LEU A 134 -16.87 7.81 5.77
N GLY A 135 -17.46 7.43 4.62
CA GLY A 135 -18.09 6.13 4.44
C GLY A 135 -17.08 5.00 4.54
N THR A 136 -15.97 5.11 3.81
CA THR A 136 -14.86 4.15 3.84
C THR A 136 -14.27 4.04 5.25
N MET A 137 -13.92 5.16 5.89
CA MET A 137 -13.41 5.16 7.27
C MET A 137 -14.38 4.51 8.26
N ARG A 138 -15.70 4.78 8.12
CA ARG A 138 -16.71 4.14 8.97
C ARG A 138 -16.71 2.62 8.79
N ASN A 139 -16.57 2.14 7.56
CA ASN A 139 -16.50 0.71 7.27
C ASN A 139 -15.21 0.10 7.83
N GLU A 140 -14.06 0.73 7.62
CA GLU A 140 -12.77 0.27 8.19
C GLU A 140 -12.81 0.21 9.72
N ILE A 141 -13.41 1.21 10.39
CA ILE A 141 -13.60 1.21 11.85
C ILE A 141 -14.51 0.05 12.29
N LYS A 142 -15.56 -0.25 11.52
CA LYS A 142 -16.46 -1.37 11.80
C LYS A 142 -15.72 -2.70 11.67
N ASP A 143 -14.96 -2.89 10.58
CA ASP A 143 -14.19 -4.11 10.32
C ASP A 143 -13.09 -4.31 11.37
N LEU A 144 -12.41 -3.22 11.77
CA LEU A 144 -11.44 -3.25 12.87
C LEU A 144 -12.08 -3.67 14.19
N ARG A 145 -13.28 -3.16 14.50
CA ARG A 145 -14.01 -3.55 15.71
C ARG A 145 -14.35 -5.04 15.69
N GLU A 146 -14.83 -5.55 14.56
CA GLU A 146 -15.12 -6.98 14.39
C GLU A 146 -13.85 -7.84 14.55
N SER A 147 -12.73 -7.42 13.93
CA SER A 147 -11.44 -8.08 14.07
C SER A 147 -10.94 -8.09 15.53
N ILE A 148 -11.12 -6.99 16.28
CA ILE A 148 -10.70 -6.91 17.68
C ILE A 148 -11.54 -7.85 18.54
N THR A 149 -12.86 -7.88 18.33
CA THR A 149 -13.74 -8.81 19.05
C THR A 149 -13.34 -10.25 18.77
N PHE A 150 -13.12 -10.61 17.51
CA PHE A 150 -12.66 -11.95 17.14
C PHE A 150 -11.35 -12.34 17.81
N VAL A 151 -10.33 -11.46 17.78
CA VAL A 151 -9.03 -11.73 18.43
C VAL A 151 -9.17 -11.85 19.94
N SER A 152 -10.01 -11.02 20.57
CA SER A 152 -10.30 -11.11 22.00
C SER A 152 -10.92 -12.44 22.38
N ASP A 153 -11.89 -12.92 21.59
CA ASP A 153 -12.57 -14.20 21.84
C ASP A 153 -11.59 -15.38 21.71
N GLN A 154 -10.74 -15.36 20.66
CA GLN A 154 -9.68 -16.35 20.46
C GLN A 154 -8.64 -16.34 21.60
N TYR A 155 -8.30 -15.15 22.10
CA TYR A 155 -7.35 -15.02 23.21
C TYR A 155 -7.92 -15.59 24.52
N GLU A 156 -9.19 -15.33 24.83
CA GLU A 156 -9.87 -15.90 26.00
C GLU A 156 -9.99 -17.43 25.90
N GLU A 157 -10.30 -17.96 24.71
CA GLU A 157 -10.32 -19.40 24.46
C GLU A 157 -8.94 -20.03 24.70
N MET A 158 -7.88 -19.42 24.17
CA MET A 158 -6.50 -19.88 24.36
C MET A 158 -6.10 -19.87 25.85
N ILE A 159 -6.47 -18.83 26.61
CA ILE A 159 -6.22 -18.78 28.06
C ILE A 159 -6.91 -19.96 28.76
N LYS A 160 -8.16 -20.24 28.39
CA LYS A 160 -8.94 -21.33 28.99
C LYS A 160 -8.33 -22.69 28.68
N GLU A 161 -7.91 -22.93 27.44
CA GLU A 161 -7.23 -24.17 27.04
C GLU A 161 -5.89 -24.34 27.74
N ASN A 162 -5.11 -23.27 27.86
CA ASN A 162 -3.82 -23.30 28.55
C ASN A 162 -4.00 -23.62 30.05
N LYS A 163 -5.00 -23.03 30.71
CA LYS A 163 -5.33 -23.36 32.11
C LYS A 163 -5.70 -24.85 32.26
N LYS A 164 -6.58 -25.36 31.39
CA LYS A 164 -6.97 -26.77 31.39
C LYS A 164 -5.77 -27.69 31.18
N THR A 165 -4.92 -27.38 30.20
CA THR A 165 -3.71 -28.16 29.90
C THR A 165 -2.74 -28.16 31.09
N SER A 166 -2.54 -27.00 31.71
CA SER A 166 -1.70 -26.85 32.91
C SER A 166 -2.21 -27.69 34.08
N GLU A 167 -3.53 -27.72 34.31
CA GLU A 167 -4.17 -28.56 35.32
C GLU A 167 -3.94 -30.05 35.05
N THR A 168 -4.18 -30.51 33.82
CA THR A 168 -3.94 -31.91 33.42
C THR A 168 -2.47 -32.30 33.59
N VAL A 169 -1.52 -31.43 33.22
CA VAL A 169 -0.08 -31.69 33.42
C VAL A 169 0.25 -31.81 34.90
N ARG A 170 -0.36 -30.97 35.76
CA ARG A 170 -0.16 -31.03 37.20
C ARG A 170 -0.70 -32.34 37.80
N GLU A 171 -1.89 -32.76 37.38
CA GLU A 171 -2.51 -34.02 37.80
C GLU A 171 -1.65 -35.22 37.40
N LEU A 172 -1.24 -35.29 36.13
CA LEU A 172 -0.37 -36.36 35.63
C LEU A 172 0.97 -36.40 36.37
N ARG A 173 1.56 -35.25 36.70
CA ARG A 173 2.78 -35.20 37.53
C ARG A 173 2.55 -35.78 38.92
N SER A 174 1.42 -35.43 39.56
CA SER A 174 1.05 -35.95 40.87
C SER A 174 0.87 -37.48 40.85
N GLU A 175 0.14 -37.99 39.86
CA GLU A 175 -0.05 -39.43 39.67
C GLU A 175 1.27 -40.16 39.41
N ASN A 176 2.17 -39.55 38.62
CA ASN A 176 3.48 -40.13 38.34
C ASN A 176 4.36 -40.21 39.60
N GLU A 177 4.35 -39.18 40.44
CA GLU A 177 5.07 -39.21 41.73
C GLU A 177 4.47 -40.25 42.69
N LEU A 178 3.14 -40.36 42.73
CA LEU A 178 2.47 -41.42 43.50
C LEU A 178 2.89 -42.81 43.01
N MET A 179 2.85 -43.05 41.70
CA MET A 179 3.22 -44.33 41.10
C MET A 179 4.70 -44.66 41.36
N LYS A 180 5.61 -43.69 41.24
CA LYS A 180 7.03 -43.87 41.61
C LYS A 180 7.20 -44.26 43.08
N SER A 181 6.43 -43.65 43.98
CA SER A 181 6.43 -43.99 45.41
C SER A 181 5.97 -45.43 45.64
N THR A 182 4.87 -45.84 45.01
CA THR A 182 4.37 -47.22 45.09
C THR A 182 5.36 -48.23 44.53
N ILE A 183 6.00 -47.94 43.39
CA ILE A 183 7.04 -48.81 42.82
C ILE A 183 8.22 -48.95 43.77
N LYS A 184 8.66 -47.86 44.41
CA LYS A 184 9.74 -47.90 45.41
C LYS A 184 9.38 -48.77 46.61
N ASP A 185 8.16 -48.62 47.16
CA ASP A 185 7.68 -49.47 48.28
C ASP A 185 7.63 -50.95 47.89
N LEU A 186 7.04 -51.27 46.75
CA LEU A 186 6.94 -52.64 46.26
C LEU A 186 8.31 -53.26 46.02
N SER A 187 9.23 -52.52 45.40
CA SER A 187 10.62 -52.95 45.17
C SER A 187 11.34 -53.22 46.49
N PHE A 188 11.17 -52.34 47.49
CA PHE A 188 11.72 -52.54 48.82
C PHE A 188 11.18 -53.82 49.49
N ARG A 189 9.86 -54.03 49.45
CA ARG A 189 9.21 -55.24 50.00
C ARG A 189 9.69 -56.51 49.30
N GLN A 190 9.77 -56.48 47.97
CA GLN A 190 10.28 -57.59 47.18
C GLN A 190 11.72 -57.94 47.58
N ASN A 191 12.61 -56.94 47.64
CA ASN A 191 14.00 -57.13 48.06
C ASN A 191 14.09 -57.72 49.47
N LYS A 192 13.29 -57.23 50.42
CA LYS A 192 13.22 -57.78 51.78
C LYS A 192 12.83 -59.26 51.78
N THR A 193 11.79 -59.63 51.04
CA THR A 193 11.36 -61.03 50.94
C THR A 193 12.43 -61.92 50.30
N HIS A 194 13.10 -61.43 49.25
CA HIS A 194 14.18 -62.15 48.57
C HIS A 194 15.37 -62.42 49.51
N VAL A 195 15.79 -61.42 50.29
CA VAL A 195 16.86 -61.58 51.30
C VAL A 195 16.45 -62.60 52.38
N GLN A 196 15.21 -62.53 52.89
CA GLN A 196 14.71 -63.49 53.88
C GLN A 196 14.70 -64.93 53.35
N ILE A 197 14.33 -65.12 52.09
CA ILE A 197 14.35 -66.42 51.41
C ILE A 197 15.79 -66.96 51.36
N ILE A 198 16.75 -66.15 50.86
CA ILE A 198 18.17 -66.54 50.78
C ILE A 198 18.71 -66.97 52.15
N LEU A 199 18.43 -66.20 53.20
CA LEU A 199 18.87 -66.52 54.56
C LEU A 199 18.30 -67.85 55.06
N LYS A 200 17.02 -68.15 54.80
CA LYS A 200 16.41 -69.43 55.20
C LYS A 200 17.03 -70.64 54.49
N TYR A 201 17.35 -70.52 53.21
CA TYR A 201 17.94 -71.63 52.44
C TYR A 201 19.42 -71.85 52.75
N ASN A 202 20.19 -70.80 53.04
CA ASN A 202 21.62 -70.92 53.38
C ASN A 202 21.90 -71.41 54.82
N VAL A 203 20.92 -71.30 55.74
CA VAL A 203 21.07 -71.72 57.15
C VAL A 203 20.60 -73.16 57.39
N SER A 204 20.09 -73.87 56.36
CA SER A 204 19.67 -75.27 56.53
C SER A 204 20.88 -76.16 56.88
N PRO A 205 20.95 -76.74 58.09
CA PRO A 205 22.11 -77.53 58.50
C PRO A 205 22.20 -78.76 57.61
N LYS A 206 23.37 -79.01 57.02
CA LYS A 206 23.70 -80.28 56.36
C LYS A 206 23.27 -81.42 57.29
N ARG A 207 22.15 -82.09 56.98
CA ARG A 207 21.69 -83.29 57.71
C ARG A 207 22.87 -84.26 57.75
N LYS A 208 23.40 -84.51 58.95
CA LYS A 208 24.43 -85.51 59.22
C LYS A 208 24.06 -86.80 58.48
N ARG A 209 24.85 -87.18 57.47
CA ARG A 209 24.82 -88.53 56.91
C ARG A 209 25.10 -89.47 58.06
N ARG A 210 24.08 -90.25 58.46
CA ARG A 210 24.27 -91.45 59.29
C ARG A 210 25.19 -92.38 58.51
N THR A 211 26.44 -92.47 58.94
CA THR A 211 27.30 -93.61 58.62
C THR A 211 26.78 -94.81 59.40
N LEU A 212 26.06 -95.68 58.70
CA LEU A 212 25.78 -97.06 59.07
C LEU A 212 26.81 -97.92 58.31
N GLN A 213 27.73 -98.55 59.04
CA GLN A 213 28.54 -99.73 58.66
C GLN A 213 29.32 -100.11 59.93
N THR A 214 28.82 -101.09 60.69
CA THR A 214 29.23 -102.52 60.73
C THR A 214 30.60 -102.72 61.33
#